data_AF-A0A4Y2HHX7-F1
#
_entry.id   AF-A0A4Y2HHX7-F1
#
_cell.length_a   1.000
_cell.length_b   1.000
_cell.length_c   1.000
_cell.angle_alpha   90.00
_cell.angle_beta   90.00
_cell.angle_gamma   90.00
#
_symmetry.space_group_name_H-M   'P 1'
#
loop_
_entity.id
_entity.type
_entity.pdbx_description
1 polymer ?
#
loop_
_entity_poly.entity_id
_entity_poly.type
_entity_poly.pdbx_seq_one_letter_code
_entity_poly.pdbx_strand_id
1 'polypeptide(L)'
;CLTPNTSLDRISFSDQLLTSAPKLTQHPEMMRQLSLEVINNIPSQALVLYTHGSHSDSGRTGSGVYAKAEDGLVFRCRFRNPDNCSVFQSALLAIREA
;
A
#
# COMPACT_ATOMS: atom_id res chain seq x y z
N CYS A 1 15.05 -7.39 -3.51
CA CYS A 1 13.64 -7.27 -3.08
C CYS A 1 13.62 -7.11 -1.56
N LEU A 2 12.58 -6.49 -0.99
CA LEU A 2 12.45 -6.36 0.47
C LEU A 2 12.52 -7.73 1.14
N THR A 3 13.23 -7.83 2.26
CA THR A 3 13.14 -9.04 3.08
C THR A 3 11.78 -9.03 3.80
N PRO A 4 11.16 -10.19 4.06
CA PRO A 4 9.78 -10.25 4.58
C PRO A 4 9.53 -9.48 5.88
N ASN A 5 10.60 -9.17 6.63
CA ASN A 5 10.54 -8.52 7.95
C ASN A 5 11.08 -7.08 7.95
N THR A 6 11.40 -6.49 6.80
CA THR A 6 11.71 -5.04 6.78
C THR A 6 10.43 -4.26 6.93
N SER A 7 10.28 -3.59 8.07
CA SER A 7 9.31 -2.51 8.24
C SER A 7 9.49 -1.49 7.11
N LEU A 8 8.38 -0.97 6.59
CA LEU A 8 8.40 0.11 5.62
C LEU A 8 8.57 1.40 6.41
N ASP A 9 9.80 1.93 6.42
CA ASP A 9 10.10 3.22 7.07
C ASP A 9 9.09 4.27 6.61
N ARG A 10 8.48 4.98 7.57
CA ARG A 10 7.44 6.02 7.38
C ARG A 10 6.03 5.53 7.05
N ILE A 11 5.79 4.22 6.97
CA ILE A 11 4.44 3.68 6.93
C ILE A 11 4.03 3.35 8.35
N SER A 12 3.18 4.19 8.93
CA SER A 12 2.46 3.83 10.15
C SER A 12 1.25 3.01 9.75
N PHE A 13 1.20 1.78 10.23
CA PHE A 13 -0.06 1.05 10.28
C PHE A 13 -0.92 1.68 11.37
N SER A 14 -2.22 1.81 11.14
CA SER A 14 -3.12 2.27 12.20
C SER A 14 -3.33 1.13 13.19
N ASP A 15 -2.74 1.26 14.37
CA ASP A 15 -2.90 0.33 15.48
C ASP A 15 -4.29 0.44 16.14
N GLN A 16 -5.14 1.38 15.70
CA GLN A 16 -6.52 1.52 16.20
C GLN A 16 -7.39 0.29 15.89
N LEU A 17 -6.93 -0.59 14.98
CA LEU A 17 -7.52 -1.90 14.70
C LEU A 17 -6.77 -3.06 15.39
N LEU A 18 -5.73 -2.79 16.19
CA LEU A 18 -4.90 -3.78 16.89
C LEU A 18 -5.33 -4.06 18.33
N THR A 19 -6.56 -3.74 18.73
CA THR A 19 -7.12 -4.49 19.86
C THR A 19 -7.13 -5.95 19.44
N SER A 20 -6.26 -6.75 20.04
CA SER A 20 -6.14 -8.19 19.77
C SER A 20 -7.50 -8.84 20.03
N ALA A 21 -8.34 -8.90 19.01
CA ALA A 21 -9.61 -9.57 19.05
C ALA A 21 -9.32 -11.07 18.87
N PRO A 22 -9.68 -11.93 19.84
CA PRO A 22 -9.60 -13.36 19.65
C PRO A 22 -10.25 -13.73 18.31
N LYS A 23 -9.59 -14.57 17.52
CA LYS A 23 -10.13 -15.06 16.23
C LYS A 23 -11.52 -15.71 16.37
N LEU A 24 -11.88 -16.10 17.60
CA LEU A 24 -13.17 -16.67 17.99
C LEU A 24 -14.30 -15.63 18.19
N THR A 25 -13.98 -14.36 18.41
CA THR A 25 -14.94 -13.27 18.68
C THR A 25 -14.91 -12.18 17.60
N GLN A 26 -14.31 -12.45 16.43
CA GLN A 26 -14.42 -11.55 15.29
C GLN A 26 -15.88 -11.44 14.87
N HIS A 27 -16.51 -10.32 15.22
CA HIS A 27 -17.75 -9.85 14.62
C HIS A 27 -17.39 -9.16 13.31
N PRO A 28 -17.56 -9.79 12.13
CA PRO A 28 -17.11 -9.21 10.85
C PRO A 28 -17.76 -7.86 10.56
N GLU A 29 -18.97 -7.65 11.09
CA GLU A 29 -19.71 -6.39 11.02
C GLU A 29 -18.99 -5.25 11.75
N MET A 30 -18.42 -5.51 12.93
CA MET A 30 -17.69 -4.51 13.70
C MET A 30 -16.39 -4.09 12.99
N MET A 31 -15.63 -5.06 12.48
CA MET A 31 -14.41 -4.78 11.71
C MET A 31 -14.71 -3.98 10.44
N ARG A 32 -15.82 -4.33 9.77
CA ARG A 32 -16.30 -3.57 8.60
C ARG A 32 -16.66 -2.14 8.99
N GLN A 33 -17.37 -1.96 10.09
CA GLN A 33 -17.80 -0.63 10.55
C GLN A 33 -16.59 0.26 10.88
N LEU A 34 -15.61 -0.25 11.64
CA LEU A 34 -14.39 0.49 11.96
C LEU A 34 -13.58 0.82 10.70
N SER A 35 -13.48 -0.12 9.75
CA SER A 35 -12.79 0.12 8.47
C SER A 35 -13.47 1.22 7.65
N LEU A 36 -14.81 1.22 7.62
CA LEU A 36 -15.59 2.25 6.92
C LEU A 36 -15.44 3.61 7.59
N GLU A 37 -15.43 3.68 8.92
CA GLU A 37 -15.19 4.92 9.65
C GLU A 37 -13.82 5.53 9.30
N VAL A 38 -12.76 4.72 9.27
CA VAL A 38 -11.42 5.17 8.86
C VAL A 38 -11.43 5.67 7.42
N ILE A 39 -12.02 4.92 6.48
CA ILE A 39 -12.06 5.29 5.05
C ILE A 39 -12.88 6.57 4.84
N ASN A 40 -14.01 6.72 5.51
CA ASN A 40 -14.88 7.88 5.38
C ASN A 40 -14.29 9.16 6.00
N ASN A 41 -13.35 9.01 6.94
CA ASN A 41 -12.63 10.13 7.55
C ASN A 41 -11.37 10.55 6.78
N ILE A 42 -11.06 9.94 5.63
CA ILE A 42 -9.97 10.40 4.75
C ILE A 42 -10.37 11.76 4.17
N PRO A 43 -9.56 12.82 4.34
CA PRO A 43 -9.87 14.14 3.80
C PRO A 43 -10.04 14.12 2.28
N SER A 44 -10.98 14.91 1.73
CA SER A 44 -11.20 14.97 0.27
C SER A 44 -9.97 15.49 -0.49
N GLN A 45 -9.18 16.36 0.16
CA GLN A 45 -7.92 16.90 -0.35
C GLN A 45 -6.73 15.94 -0.22
N ALA A 46 -6.94 14.71 0.26
CA ALA A 46 -5.86 13.74 0.38
C ALA A 46 -5.29 13.36 -0.99
N LEU A 47 -3.96 13.19 -1.05
CA LEU A 47 -3.29 12.70 -2.24
C LEU A 47 -3.61 11.22 -2.45
N VAL A 48 -4.12 10.86 -3.63
CA VAL A 48 -4.43 9.46 -3.95
C VAL A 48 -3.25 8.83 -4.68
N LEU A 49 -2.64 7.81 -4.06
CA LEU A 49 -1.56 7.03 -4.66
C LEU A 49 -2.09 5.69 -5.16
N TYR A 50 -1.78 5.37 -6.41
CA TYR A 50 -1.98 4.06 -7.01
C TYR A 50 -0.62 3.46 -7.27
N THR A 51 -0.35 2.30 -6.68
CA THR A 51 0.92 1.60 -6.84
C THR A 51 0.72 0.30 -7.60
N HIS A 52 1.72 -0.06 -8.40
CA HIS A 52 1.72 -1.32 -9.13
C HIS A 52 3.12 -1.94 -9.14
N GLY A 53 3.16 -3.26 -9.09
CA GLY A 53 4.36 -4.06 -9.30
C GLY A 53 4.24 -4.87 -10.57
N SER A 54 5.32 -4.96 -11.34
CA SER A 54 5.36 -5.62 -12.64
C SER A 54 6.55 -6.59 -12.70
N HIS A 55 6.41 -7.65 -13.47
CA HIS A 55 7.51 -8.56 -13.78
C HIS A 55 7.38 -9.02 -15.23
N SER A 56 8.49 -9.45 -15.82
CA SER A 56 8.55 -10.08 -17.13
C SER A 56 9.03 -11.51 -17.01
N ASP A 57 8.80 -12.31 -18.04
CA ASP A 57 9.23 -13.72 -18.11
C ASP A 57 10.76 -13.88 -17.99
N SER A 58 11.51 -12.84 -18.37
CA SER A 58 12.97 -12.78 -18.23
C SER A 58 13.46 -12.54 -16.79
N GLY A 59 12.55 -12.44 -15.82
CA GLY A 59 12.87 -12.12 -14.43
C GLY A 59 13.05 -10.63 -14.16
N ARG A 60 12.95 -9.76 -15.18
CA ARG A 60 13.01 -8.30 -14.97
C ARG A 60 11.77 -7.81 -14.26
N THR A 61 11.96 -7.09 -13.17
CA THR A 61 10.92 -6.56 -12.30
C THR A 61 10.99 -5.03 -12.22
N GLY A 62 9.84 -4.37 -12.15
CA GLY A 62 9.74 -2.94 -11.89
C GLY A 62 8.49 -2.60 -11.09
N SER A 63 8.42 -1.36 -10.62
CA SER A 63 7.24 -0.84 -9.95
C SER A 63 6.92 0.56 -10.47
N GLY A 64 5.71 1.03 -10.17
CA GLY A 64 5.28 2.36 -10.54
C GLY A 64 4.29 2.94 -9.55
N VAL A 65 4.28 4.27 -9.51
CA VAL A 65 3.34 5.06 -8.73
C VAL A 65 2.65 6.05 -9.66
N TYR A 66 1.35 6.17 -9.50
CA TYR A 66 0.53 7.24 -10.03
C TYR A 66 -0.09 7.97 -8.86
N ALA A 67 0.23 9.26 -8.70
CA ALA A 67 -0.35 10.10 -7.67
C ALA A 67 -1.26 11.15 -8.30
N LYS A 68 -2.44 11.35 -7.72
CA LYS A 68 -3.39 12.37 -8.15
C LYS A 68 -3.81 13.22 -6.96
N ALA A 69 -3.60 14.53 -7.08
CA ALA A 69 -4.11 15.52 -6.14
C ALA A 69 -5.53 15.94 -6.53
N GLU A 70 -6.25 16.54 -5.57
CA GLU A 70 -7.62 17.03 -5.76
C GLU A 70 -7.73 18.06 -6.89
N ASP A 71 -6.75 18.95 -7.01
CA ASP A 71 -6.65 20.00 -8.04
C ASP A 71 -6.36 19.48 -9.46
N GLY A 72 -6.22 18.17 -9.62
CA GLY A 72 -5.94 17.52 -10.89
C GLY A 72 -4.46 17.41 -11.23
N LEU A 73 -3.54 17.85 -10.36
CA LEU A 73 -2.12 17.57 -10.54
C LEU A 73 -1.86 16.06 -10.48
N VAL A 74 -1.05 15.59 -11.43
CA VAL A 74 -0.72 14.18 -11.59
C VAL A 74 0.80 14.00 -11.59
N PHE A 75 1.27 13.07 -10.78
CA PHE A 75 2.65 12.62 -10.76
C PHE A 75 2.74 11.14 -11.15
N ARG A 76 3.77 10.79 -11.92
CA ARG A 76 4.02 9.44 -12.39
C ARG A 76 5.50 9.12 -12.28
N CYS A 77 5.83 8.05 -11.57
CA CYS A 77 7.18 7.52 -11.53
C CYS A 77 7.19 6.01 -11.78
N ARG A 78 8.33 5.54 -12.29
CA ARG A 78 8.61 4.13 -12.55
C ARG A 78 9.98 3.82 -11.97
N PHE A 79 10.07 2.74 -11.22
CA PHE A 79 11.29 2.31 -10.56
C PHE A 79 11.74 0.97 -11.12
N ARG A 80 13.05 0.83 -11.27
CA ARG A 80 13.67 -0.46 -11.55
C ARG A 80 13.90 -1.19 -10.23
N ASN A 81 13.30 -2.35 -10.10
CA ASN A 81 13.52 -3.21 -8.94
C ASN A 81 14.63 -4.22 -9.24
N PRO A 82 15.23 -4.84 -8.19
CA PRO A 82 16.03 -6.03 -8.37
C PRO A 82 15.27 -7.10 -9.15
N ASP A 83 16.00 -7.93 -9.89
CA ASP A 83 15.38 -9.03 -10.64
C ASP A 83 14.72 -10.05 -9.74
N ASN A 84 13.70 -10.69 -10.29
CA ASN A 84 12.93 -11.77 -9.69
C ASN A 84 12.17 -11.37 -8.41
N CYS A 85 11.85 -10.08 -8.23
CA CYS A 85 10.86 -9.72 -7.20
C CYS A 85 9.46 -10.14 -7.63
N SER A 86 8.66 -10.55 -6.66
CA SER A 86 7.23 -10.75 -6.92
C SER A 86 6.54 -9.41 -7.25
N VAL A 87 5.42 -9.50 -7.96
CA VAL A 87 4.54 -8.36 -8.22
C VAL A 87 4.14 -7.67 -6.91
N PHE A 88 3.81 -8.45 -5.88
CA PHE A 88 3.43 -7.91 -4.58
C PHE A 88 4.57 -7.13 -3.90
N GLN A 89 5.77 -7.71 -3.83
CA GLN A 89 6.95 -7.02 -3.27
C GLN A 89 7.28 -5.73 -4.04
N SER A 90 7.07 -5.75 -5.35
CA SER A 90 7.31 -4.59 -6.20
C SER A 90 6.31 -3.46 -5.94
N ALA A 91 5.05 -3.79 -5.68
CA ALA A 91 4.06 -2.80 -5.27
C ALA A 91 4.44 -2.17 -3.90
N LEU A 92 4.91 -2.97 -2.94
CA LEU A 92 5.40 -2.45 -1.66
C LEU A 92 6.62 -1.53 -1.81
N LEU A 93 7.55 -1.89 -2.72
CA LEU A 93 8.66 -1.02 -3.09
C LEU A 93 8.16 0.30 -3.70
N ALA A 94 7.15 0.28 -4.56
CA ALA A 94 6.55 1.52 -5.08
C ALA A 94 5.98 2.40 -3.97
N ILE A 95 5.39 1.83 -2.91
CA ILE A 95 4.90 2.62 -1.77
C ILE A 95 6.07 3.23 -0.99
N ARG A 96 7.16 2.48 -0.81
CA ARG A 96 8.37 2.95 -0.10
C ARG A 96 9.05 4.13 -0.80
N GLU A 97 9.06 4.12 -2.13
CA GLU A 97 9.76 5.11 -2.95
C GLU A 97 8.86 6.31 -3.34
N ALA A 98 7.57 6.28 -3.00
CA ALA A 98 6.61 7.36 -3.25
C ALA A 98 6.76 8.51 -2.25
#